data_AF-A0A2D5XMY5-F1
#
_entry.id   AF-A0A2D5XMY5-F1
#
_cell.length_a   1.000
_cell.length_b   1.000
_cell.length_c   1.000
_cell.angle_alpha   90.00
_cell.angle_beta   90.00
_cell.angle_gamma   90.00
#
_symmetry.space_group_name_H-M   'P 1'
#
loop_
_entity.id
_entity.type
_entity.pdbx_description
1 polymer ?
#
loop_
_entity_poly.entity_id
_entity_poly.type
_entity_poly.pdbx_seq_one_letter_code
_entity_poly.pdbx_strand_id
1 'polypeptide(L)'
;MTVDEGGDWRVLLGGCTSLGHAGGEGAEVGIHGDLAPLHGELAVAESFHGGQGWLLRLMPGQTAHAEGQPVDSTVALTQGLQLCLGESTHFDVRRNDPASASVRLEPQDPAEVAGAGGLLLWYPGPGGIVRIGGDVDALIGISGTVHPVLCEGQEDSLLLVCEGGFLRAGDDSRQYVVSLPIEEPIEILARTRPGEAPVAICFLPW
;
A
#
# COMPACT_ATOMS: atom_id res chain seq x y z
N MET A 1 16.82 -17.59 -14.49
CA MET A 1 15.62 -17.89 -13.69
C MET A 1 14.75 -16.65 -13.82
N THR A 2 13.66 -16.74 -14.57
CA THR A 2 12.71 -15.63 -14.76
C THR A 2 11.80 -15.59 -13.54
N VAL A 3 11.83 -14.47 -12.82
CA VAL A 3 10.93 -14.18 -11.69
C VAL A 3 9.78 -13.37 -12.28
N ASP A 4 8.54 -13.79 -12.01
CA ASP A 4 7.38 -12.93 -12.27
C ASP A 4 7.32 -11.88 -11.16
N GLU A 5 7.09 -10.62 -11.53
CA GLU A 5 7.04 -9.51 -10.58
C GLU A 5 5.60 -9.33 -10.06
N GLY A 6 5.43 -9.32 -8.73
CA GLY A 6 4.19 -8.87 -8.08
C GLY A 6 4.06 -7.33 -8.06
N GLY A 7 5.04 -6.63 -8.63
CA GLY A 7 5.23 -5.19 -8.57
C GLY A 7 6.03 -4.74 -7.35
N ASP A 8 6.66 -3.57 -7.46
CA ASP A 8 7.28 -2.88 -6.34
C ASP A 8 6.23 -2.08 -5.58
N TRP A 9 6.08 -2.35 -4.28
CA TRP A 9 5.10 -1.68 -3.43
C TRP A 9 5.82 -0.90 -2.35
N ARG A 10 5.50 0.39 -2.25
CA ARG A 10 5.95 1.17 -1.11
C ARG A 10 4.92 1.06 0.01
N VAL A 11 5.33 0.56 1.17
CA VAL A 11 4.41 0.16 2.25
C VAL A 11 4.50 1.12 3.42
N LEU A 12 3.48 1.97 3.54
CA LEU A 12 3.38 2.97 4.58
C LEU A 12 2.75 2.33 5.81
N LEU A 13 3.49 2.35 6.91
CA LEU A 13 3.10 1.75 8.17
C LEU A 13 2.96 2.85 9.21
N GLY A 14 1.85 2.83 9.95
CA GLY A 14 1.66 3.73 11.08
C GLY A 14 0.30 4.41 11.08
N GLY A 15 0.10 5.32 12.03
CA GLY A 15 -1.16 6.05 12.21
C GLY A 15 -1.25 7.37 11.44
N CYS A 16 -0.12 7.90 10.97
CA CYS A 16 -0.03 9.15 10.23
C CYS A 16 1.23 9.19 9.37
N THR A 17 1.14 9.73 8.16
CA THR A 17 2.32 10.01 7.31
C THR A 17 2.07 11.21 6.41
N SER A 18 3.08 12.04 6.22
CA SER A 18 3.04 13.24 5.39
C SER A 18 3.32 12.95 3.92
N LEU A 19 2.59 13.61 3.02
CA LEU A 19 2.63 13.43 1.57
C LEU A 19 2.96 14.74 0.88
N GLY A 20 3.85 14.71 -0.11
CA GLY A 20 4.22 15.88 -0.89
C GLY A 20 5.13 15.55 -2.08
N HIS A 21 5.69 16.59 -2.69
CA HIS A 21 6.58 16.43 -3.83
C HIS A 21 7.88 15.71 -3.43
N ALA A 22 8.34 14.77 -4.25
CA ALA A 22 9.53 13.93 -3.97
C ALA A 22 10.85 14.71 -3.80
N GLY A 23 10.98 15.89 -4.40
CA GLY A 23 12.11 16.79 -4.20
C GLY A 23 11.87 17.90 -3.17
N GLY A 24 10.72 17.88 -2.48
CA GLY A 24 10.35 18.87 -1.47
C GLY A 24 10.86 18.49 -0.08
N GLU A 25 11.06 19.49 0.78
CA GLU A 25 11.36 19.25 2.20
C GLU A 25 10.06 19.03 2.99
N GLY A 26 10.08 18.07 3.91
CA GLY A 26 9.06 17.91 4.96
C GLY A 26 8.00 16.84 4.72
N ALA A 27 7.92 16.22 3.54
CA ALA A 27 7.09 15.05 3.29
C ALA A 27 7.88 13.74 3.53
N GLU A 28 7.27 12.79 4.24
CA GLU A 28 7.78 11.42 4.37
C GLU A 28 7.52 10.61 3.08
N VAL A 29 6.44 10.92 2.39
CA VAL A 29 6.02 10.27 1.14
C VAL A 29 6.20 11.25 -0.01
N GLY A 30 7.25 11.01 -0.79
CA GLY A 30 7.55 11.77 -1.99
C GLY A 30 6.81 11.26 -3.24
N ILE A 31 6.08 12.14 -3.91
CA ILE A 31 5.40 11.89 -5.18
C ILE A 31 6.03 12.75 -6.28
N HIS A 32 6.30 12.14 -7.43
CA HIS A 32 6.75 12.79 -8.65
C HIS A 32 5.54 13.30 -9.45
N GLY A 33 4.87 14.32 -8.92
CA GLY A 33 3.71 14.96 -9.54
C GLY A 33 3.70 16.46 -9.27
N ASP A 34 2.70 17.19 -9.80
CA ASP A 34 2.54 18.62 -9.52
C ASP A 34 1.92 18.85 -8.14
N LEU A 35 2.74 18.66 -7.10
CA LEU A 35 2.37 18.82 -5.69
C LEU A 35 3.27 19.86 -5.01
N ALA A 36 2.76 20.45 -3.94
CA ALA A 36 3.61 21.23 -3.04
C ALA A 36 4.62 20.32 -2.30
N PRO A 37 5.73 20.88 -1.77
CA PRO A 37 6.69 20.14 -0.95
C PRO A 37 6.04 19.34 0.19
N LEU A 38 5.00 19.91 0.81
CA LEU A 38 4.12 19.26 1.76
C LEU A 38 2.67 19.54 1.35
N HIS A 39 2.00 18.52 0.82
CA HIS A 39 0.66 18.62 0.25
C HIS A 39 -0.43 18.25 1.25
N GLY A 40 -0.20 17.21 2.05
CA GLY A 40 -1.16 16.72 3.02
C GLY A 40 -0.61 15.64 3.93
N GLU A 41 -1.49 15.08 4.74
CA GLU A 41 -1.22 13.99 5.68
C GLU A 41 -2.24 12.88 5.49
N LEU A 42 -1.76 11.66 5.34
CA LEU A 42 -2.55 10.44 5.41
C LEU A 42 -2.61 10.02 6.88
N ALA A 43 -3.80 9.96 7.46
CA ALA A 43 -3.98 9.63 8.86
C ALA A 43 -5.06 8.58 9.05
N VAL A 44 -4.84 7.66 9.99
CA VAL A 44 -5.87 6.75 10.46
C VAL A 44 -6.94 7.54 11.20
N ALA A 45 -8.19 7.21 10.92
CA ALA A 45 -9.34 7.71 11.66
C ALA A 45 -10.32 6.59 11.97
N GLU A 46 -11.00 6.74 13.10
CA GLU A 46 -12.16 5.94 13.45
C GLU A 46 -13.43 6.68 13.07
N SER A 47 -14.30 6.00 12.34
CA SER A 47 -15.64 6.47 12.06
C SER A 47 -16.66 5.62 12.82
N PHE A 48 -17.68 6.27 13.38
CA PHE A 48 -18.71 5.60 14.18
C PHE A 48 -19.50 4.55 13.38
N HIS A 49 -19.65 4.76 12.06
CA HIS A 49 -20.44 3.88 11.18
C HIS A 49 -19.61 2.96 10.29
N GLY A 50 -18.37 3.32 9.97
CA GLY A 50 -17.52 2.61 9.01
C GLY A 50 -16.29 1.93 9.62
N GLY A 51 -16.11 2.01 10.94
CA GLY A 51 -14.94 1.47 11.62
C GLY A 51 -13.66 2.29 11.34
N GLN A 52 -12.52 1.62 11.45
CA GLN A 52 -11.19 2.18 11.20
C GLN A 52 -10.92 2.32 9.69
N GLY A 53 -10.29 3.42 9.30
CA GLY A 53 -9.87 3.66 7.92
C GLY A 53 -8.91 4.83 7.80
N TRP A 54 -8.59 5.22 6.57
CA TRP A 54 -7.67 6.32 6.30
C TRP A 54 -8.40 7.57 5.82
N LEU A 55 -7.87 8.71 6.21
CA LEU A 55 -8.24 10.02 5.69
C LEU A 55 -7.01 10.68 5.08
N LEU A 56 -7.23 11.48 4.04
CA LEU A 56 -6.27 12.49 3.61
C LEU A 56 -6.70 13.84 4.20
N ARG A 57 -5.79 14.51 4.90
CA ARG A 57 -5.92 15.90 5.37
C ARG A 57 -5.02 16.79 4.52
N LEU A 58 -5.58 17.80 3.89
CA LEU A 58 -4.83 18.76 3.09
C LEU A 58 -4.14 19.78 3.98
N MET A 59 -2.92 20.17 3.60
CA MET A 59 -2.30 21.36 4.18
C MET A 59 -3.04 22.64 3.76
N PRO A 60 -2.99 23.72 4.55
CA PRO A 60 -3.63 24.98 4.18
C PRO A 60 -3.19 25.48 2.81
N GLY A 61 -4.18 25.78 1.96
CA GLY A 61 -3.95 26.30 0.60
C GLY A 61 -3.67 25.23 -0.46
N GLN A 62 -3.60 23.95 -0.09
CA GLN A 62 -3.46 22.85 -1.03
C GLN A 62 -4.82 22.40 -1.56
N THR A 63 -4.80 21.85 -2.78
CA THR A 63 -6.01 21.44 -3.49
C THR A 63 -6.04 19.93 -3.69
N ALA A 64 -7.24 19.38 -3.62
CA ALA A 64 -7.52 18.03 -4.09
C ALA A 64 -8.97 17.94 -4.58
N HIS A 65 -9.24 16.95 -5.42
CA HIS A 65 -10.57 16.60 -5.87
C HIS A 65 -10.83 15.11 -5.59
N ALA A 66 -12.04 14.80 -5.15
CA ALA A 66 -12.53 13.45 -4.90
C ALA A 66 -13.76 13.23 -5.78
N GLU A 67 -13.73 12.26 -6.70
CA GLU A 67 -14.78 12.05 -7.72
C GLU A 67 -15.09 13.33 -8.51
N GLY A 68 -14.05 14.13 -8.80
CA GLY A 68 -14.17 15.41 -9.48
C GLY A 68 -14.77 16.55 -8.64
N GLN A 69 -15.09 16.32 -7.37
CA GLN A 69 -15.56 17.37 -6.45
C GLN A 69 -14.40 17.91 -5.60
N PRO A 70 -14.32 19.23 -5.36
CA PRO A 70 -13.25 19.79 -4.54
C PRO A 70 -13.34 19.27 -3.10
N VAL A 71 -12.17 19.02 -2.50
CA VAL A 71 -12.02 18.63 -1.10
C VAL A 71 -11.68 19.87 -0.28
N ASP A 72 -12.52 20.19 0.72
CA ASP A 72 -12.33 21.40 1.53
C ASP A 72 -11.10 21.34 2.43
N SER A 73 -10.88 20.20 3.08
CA SER A 73 -9.72 20.00 3.98
C SER A 73 -9.43 18.54 4.29
N THR A 74 -10.45 17.69 4.33
CA THR A 74 -10.28 16.27 4.67
C THR A 74 -11.18 15.41 3.80
N VAL A 75 -10.69 14.26 3.35
CA VAL A 75 -11.46 13.26 2.61
C VAL A 75 -11.15 11.87 3.12
N ALA A 76 -12.18 11.02 3.20
CA ALA A 76 -12.02 9.62 3.57
C ALA A 76 -11.64 8.77 2.36
N LEU A 77 -10.65 7.90 2.52
CA LEU A 77 -10.14 7.02 1.46
C LEU A 77 -10.97 5.73 1.42
N THR A 78 -12.15 5.84 0.82
CA THR A 78 -13.10 4.73 0.68
C THR A 78 -12.83 3.89 -0.56
N GLN A 79 -13.34 2.65 -0.57
CA GLN A 79 -13.24 1.76 -1.73
C GLN A 79 -13.76 2.42 -3.01
N GLY A 80 -12.95 2.37 -4.07
CA GLY A 80 -13.31 2.87 -5.40
C GLY A 80 -13.20 4.39 -5.56
N LEU A 81 -12.74 5.11 -4.53
CA LEU A 81 -12.54 6.55 -4.63
C LEU A 81 -11.50 6.89 -5.69
N GLN A 82 -11.81 7.85 -6.55
CA GLN A 82 -10.88 8.53 -7.44
C GLN A 82 -10.44 9.84 -6.82
N LEU A 83 -9.15 9.94 -6.53
CA LEU A 83 -8.53 11.07 -5.86
C LEU A 83 -7.58 11.78 -6.83
N CYS A 84 -7.71 13.09 -6.97
CA CYS A 84 -6.75 13.95 -7.66
C CYS A 84 -6.12 14.91 -6.66
N LEU A 85 -4.79 14.92 -6.59
CA LEU A 85 -4.00 15.83 -5.77
C LEU A 85 -3.35 16.89 -6.65
N GLY A 86 -3.44 18.15 -6.24
CA GLY A 86 -2.99 19.27 -7.06
C GLY A 86 -3.82 19.36 -8.34
N GLU A 87 -3.15 19.49 -9.48
CA GLU A 87 -3.80 19.61 -10.79
C GLU A 87 -3.82 18.31 -11.61
N SER A 88 -2.89 17.38 -11.36
CA SER A 88 -2.66 16.26 -12.27
C SER A 88 -2.26 14.93 -11.65
N THR A 89 -2.17 14.83 -10.31
CA THR A 89 -1.69 13.59 -9.67
C THR A 89 -2.89 12.74 -9.28
N HIS A 90 -3.12 11.62 -9.97
CA HIS A 90 -4.36 10.85 -9.86
C HIS A 90 -4.14 9.49 -9.21
N PHE A 91 -4.96 9.15 -8.22
CA PHE A 91 -4.97 7.87 -7.53
C PHE A 91 -6.35 7.22 -7.54
N ASP A 92 -6.38 5.92 -7.80
CA ASP A 92 -7.52 5.05 -7.51
C ASP A 92 -7.32 4.39 -6.14
N VAL A 93 -8.33 4.49 -5.28
CA VAL A 93 -8.31 3.91 -3.93
C VAL A 93 -8.94 2.51 -3.95
N ARG A 94 -8.21 1.52 -3.43
CA ARG A 94 -8.69 0.15 -3.28
C ARG A 94 -8.52 -0.37 -1.85
N ARG A 95 -9.42 -1.26 -1.44
CA ARG A 95 -9.50 -1.99 -0.18
C ARG A 95 -9.85 -3.44 -0.52
N ASN A 96 -9.31 -4.37 0.26
CA ASN A 96 -9.62 -5.80 0.15
C ASN A 96 -11.00 -6.13 0.73
N ASP A 97 -11.36 -5.48 1.84
CA ASP A 97 -12.61 -5.69 2.58
C ASP A 97 -13.05 -4.33 3.17
N PRO A 98 -14.34 -3.95 3.11
CA PRO A 98 -14.87 -2.82 3.87
C PRO A 98 -14.52 -2.81 5.36
N ALA A 99 -14.25 -3.96 5.98
CA ALA A 99 -13.80 -4.08 7.37
C ALA A 99 -12.28 -3.89 7.55
N SER A 100 -11.50 -3.97 6.47
CA SER A 100 -10.05 -3.80 6.52
C SER A 100 -9.68 -2.32 6.44
N ALA A 101 -8.95 -1.84 7.44
CA ALA A 101 -8.41 -0.50 7.48
C ALA A 101 -7.21 -0.32 6.54
N SER A 102 -6.66 -1.38 5.94
CA SER A 102 -5.57 -1.28 4.96
C SER A 102 -6.11 -0.86 3.58
N VAL A 103 -5.43 0.08 2.94
CA VAL A 103 -5.83 0.72 1.68
C VAL A 103 -4.65 0.71 0.70
N ARG A 104 -4.93 0.52 -0.58
CA ARG A 104 -3.99 0.75 -1.67
C ARG A 104 -4.36 2.02 -2.42
N LEU A 105 -3.38 2.88 -2.67
CA LEU A 105 -3.46 3.99 -3.60
C LEU A 105 -2.70 3.59 -4.87
N GLU A 106 -3.44 3.35 -5.95
CA GLU A 106 -2.89 3.01 -7.25
C GLU A 106 -2.81 4.29 -8.10
N PRO A 107 -1.60 4.78 -8.44
CA PRO A 107 -1.48 5.93 -9.31
C PRO A 107 -1.96 5.59 -10.72
N GLN A 108 -2.59 6.55 -11.41
CA GLN A 108 -2.97 6.36 -12.81
C GLN A 108 -1.75 6.42 -13.74
N ASP A 109 -0.68 7.10 -13.32
CA ASP A 109 0.64 7.04 -13.96
C ASP A 109 1.69 6.47 -12.98
N PRO A 110 2.27 5.28 -13.23
CA PRO A 110 3.28 4.66 -12.37
C PRO A 110 4.53 5.53 -12.13
N ALA A 111 4.82 6.50 -13.00
CA ALA A 111 5.94 7.42 -12.80
C ALA A 111 5.80 8.29 -11.54
N GLU A 112 4.57 8.51 -11.08
CA GLU A 112 4.25 9.40 -9.95
C GLU A 112 4.82 8.89 -8.61
N VAL A 113 5.05 7.59 -8.46
CA VAL A 113 5.54 6.98 -7.20
C VAL A 113 6.93 6.36 -7.36
N ALA A 114 7.77 6.99 -8.18
CA ALA A 114 9.15 6.55 -8.47
C ALA A 114 9.21 5.12 -9.04
N GLY A 115 8.24 4.76 -9.90
CA GLY A 115 8.18 3.46 -10.56
C GLY A 115 7.52 2.34 -9.75
N ALA A 116 7.08 2.61 -8.51
CA ALA A 116 6.28 1.64 -7.75
C ALA A 116 4.89 1.44 -8.39
N GLY A 117 4.29 0.27 -8.17
CA GLY A 117 2.90 -0.01 -8.59
C GLY A 117 1.85 0.75 -7.77
N GLY A 118 2.26 1.40 -6.68
CA GLY A 118 1.45 2.28 -5.85
C GLY A 118 1.89 2.32 -4.39
N LEU A 119 1.03 2.91 -3.56
CA LEU A 119 1.21 3.02 -2.12
C LEU A 119 0.31 2.02 -1.41
N LEU A 120 0.87 1.23 -0.50
CA LEU A 120 0.09 0.41 0.42
C LEU A 120 0.06 1.10 1.79
N LEU A 121 -1.09 1.66 2.15
CA LEU A 121 -1.36 2.22 3.48
C LEU A 121 -1.80 1.08 4.39
N TRP A 122 -0.86 0.62 5.21
CA TRP A 122 -1.07 -0.52 6.07
C TRP A 122 -1.51 -0.10 7.47
N TYR A 123 -2.59 -0.72 7.97
CA TYR A 123 -3.02 -0.56 9.35
C TYR A 123 -2.62 -1.77 10.22
N PRO A 124 -1.88 -1.62 11.34
CA PRO A 124 -1.56 -2.75 12.22
C PRO A 124 -2.77 -3.20 13.04
N GLY A 125 -2.92 -4.51 13.27
CA GLY A 125 -3.97 -5.10 14.12
C GLY A 125 -5.07 -5.88 13.37
N PRO A 126 -6.17 -6.26 14.06
CA PRO A 126 -7.18 -7.19 13.53
C PRO A 126 -7.90 -6.72 12.26
N GLY A 127 -7.93 -5.41 12.00
CA GLY A 127 -8.46 -4.82 10.76
C GLY A 127 -7.42 -4.62 9.66
N GLY A 128 -6.19 -5.10 9.85
CA GLY A 128 -5.02 -4.81 9.01
C GLY A 128 -4.70 -5.83 7.93
N ILE A 129 -5.56 -6.84 7.73
CA ILE A 129 -5.25 -7.97 6.86
C ILE A 129 -5.12 -7.49 5.42
N VAL A 130 -4.01 -7.84 4.76
CA VAL A 130 -3.81 -7.64 3.31
C VAL A 130 -3.67 -9.01 2.65
N ARG A 131 -4.32 -9.16 1.50
CA ARG A 131 -4.17 -10.35 0.67
C ARG A 131 -3.46 -9.99 -0.63
N ILE A 132 -2.47 -10.78 -0.97
CA ILE A 132 -1.72 -10.71 -2.23
C ILE A 132 -2.02 -12.01 -2.99
N GLY A 133 -2.59 -11.91 -4.19
CA GLY A 133 -3.04 -13.10 -4.92
C GLY A 133 -3.85 -12.78 -6.16
N GLY A 134 -4.43 -13.82 -6.76
CA GLY A 134 -5.18 -13.71 -8.01
C GLY A 134 -6.69 -13.58 -7.82
N ASP A 135 -7.17 -13.53 -6.58
CA ASP A 135 -8.59 -13.39 -6.24
C ASP A 135 -9.07 -11.93 -6.32
N VAL A 136 -10.37 -11.76 -6.49
CA VAL A 136 -11.05 -10.45 -6.53
C VAL A 136 -10.85 -9.67 -5.23
N ASP A 137 -10.65 -10.37 -4.12
CA ASP A 137 -10.46 -9.77 -2.80
C ASP A 137 -8.97 -9.46 -2.50
N ALA A 138 -8.05 -9.74 -3.43
CA ALA A 138 -6.65 -9.35 -3.27
C ALA A 138 -6.48 -7.83 -3.41
N LEU A 139 -5.80 -7.23 -2.45
CA LEU A 139 -5.41 -5.82 -2.53
C LEU A 139 -4.28 -5.62 -3.57
N ILE A 140 -3.38 -6.60 -3.63
CA ILE A 140 -2.30 -6.67 -4.61
C ILE A 140 -2.54 -7.90 -5.49
N GLY A 141 -2.87 -7.62 -6.76
CA GLY A 141 -3.22 -8.64 -7.74
C GLY A 141 -1.99 -9.30 -8.35
N ILE A 142 -1.86 -10.61 -8.19
CA ILE A 142 -0.87 -11.45 -8.88
C ILE A 142 -1.63 -12.52 -9.66
N SER A 143 -1.64 -12.37 -10.99
CA SER A 143 -2.34 -13.30 -11.89
C SER A 143 -1.84 -14.74 -11.72
N GLY A 144 -2.74 -15.72 -11.88
CA GLY A 144 -2.41 -17.15 -11.85
C GLY A 144 -2.04 -17.70 -10.47
N THR A 145 -2.14 -16.92 -9.40
CA THR A 145 -1.82 -17.35 -8.04
C THR A 145 -2.76 -18.48 -7.58
N VAL A 146 -2.16 -19.57 -7.08
CA VAL A 146 -2.84 -20.71 -6.45
C VAL A 146 -2.79 -20.59 -4.93
N HIS A 147 -1.63 -20.21 -4.38
CA HIS A 147 -1.42 -19.99 -2.95
C HIS A 147 -1.27 -18.48 -2.68
N PRO A 148 -2.33 -17.77 -2.26
CA PRO A 148 -2.22 -16.36 -1.92
C PRO A 148 -1.27 -16.16 -0.74
N VAL A 149 -0.68 -14.97 -0.67
CA VAL A 149 0.05 -14.52 0.51
C VAL A 149 -0.89 -13.69 1.36
N LEU A 150 -1.14 -14.17 2.59
CA LEU A 150 -1.85 -13.42 3.61
C LEU A 150 -0.82 -12.65 4.42
N CYS A 151 -1.06 -11.37 4.58
CA CYS A 151 -0.16 -10.48 5.29
C CYS A 151 -0.96 -9.87 6.46
N GLU A 152 -0.51 -10.07 7.68
CA GLU A 152 -1.18 -9.65 8.92
C GLU A 152 -0.25 -8.73 9.72
N GLY A 153 -0.71 -7.50 9.96
CA GLY A 153 0.06 -6.50 10.69
C GLY A 153 -0.01 -6.73 12.19
N GLN A 154 1.14 -6.79 12.83
CA GLN A 154 1.33 -6.74 14.27
C GLN A 154 1.85 -5.35 14.67
N GLU A 155 2.10 -5.14 15.96
CA GLU A 155 2.55 -3.83 16.48
C GLU A 155 3.89 -3.39 15.89
N ASP A 156 4.83 -4.31 15.74
CA ASP A 156 6.23 -4.07 15.32
C ASP A 156 6.68 -4.97 14.17
N SER A 157 5.75 -5.73 13.58
CA SER A 157 6.09 -6.70 12.56
C SER A 157 4.94 -6.96 11.59
N LEU A 158 5.28 -7.48 10.42
CA LEU A 158 4.34 -8.03 9.46
C LEU A 158 4.53 -9.54 9.36
N LEU A 159 3.48 -10.30 9.66
CA LEU A 159 3.45 -11.74 9.44
C LEU A 159 2.90 -12.04 8.05
N LEU A 160 3.71 -12.66 7.20
CA LEU A 160 3.31 -13.17 5.90
C LEU A 160 3.12 -14.68 5.99
N VAL A 161 2.04 -15.18 5.41
CA VAL A 161 1.69 -16.61 5.37
C VAL A 161 1.40 -17.00 3.93
N CYS A 162 2.10 -18.01 3.43
CA CYS A 162 1.86 -18.57 2.09
C CYS A 162 1.92 -20.10 2.19
N GLU A 163 0.88 -20.78 1.72
CA GLU A 163 0.80 -22.24 1.78
C GLU A 163 1.91 -22.92 0.95
N GLY A 164 2.22 -22.35 -0.22
CA GLY A 164 3.31 -22.81 -1.07
C GLY A 164 4.71 -22.53 -0.49
N GLY A 165 4.80 -21.70 0.55
CA GLY A 165 6.03 -21.35 1.25
C GLY A 165 6.79 -20.19 0.62
N PHE A 166 7.86 -19.80 1.31
CA PHE A 166 8.79 -18.74 0.88
C PHE A 166 10.16 -19.33 0.59
N LEU A 167 10.88 -18.76 -0.39
CA LEU A 167 12.26 -19.14 -0.65
C LEU A 167 13.19 -18.30 0.24
N ARG A 168 13.73 -18.92 1.29
CA ARG A 168 14.84 -18.37 2.10
C ARG A 168 15.93 -19.40 2.19
N ALA A 169 17.19 -18.98 2.16
CA ALA A 169 18.43 -19.78 2.17
C ALA A 169 18.37 -21.17 2.88
N GLY A 170 17.71 -22.16 2.24
CA GLY A 170 17.60 -23.54 2.71
C GLY A 170 16.39 -23.90 3.59
N ASP A 171 15.38 -23.04 3.77
CA ASP A 171 14.22 -23.33 4.62
C ASP A 171 12.88 -23.15 3.87
N ASP A 172 12.03 -24.19 3.90
CA ASP A 172 10.69 -24.22 3.30
C ASP A 172 9.65 -23.76 4.36
N SER A 173 9.81 -22.53 4.85
CA SER A 173 8.85 -21.96 5.80
C SER A 173 7.59 -21.48 5.09
N ARG A 174 6.43 -21.77 5.69
CA ARG A 174 5.12 -21.22 5.28
C ARG A 174 4.82 -19.86 5.85
N GLN A 175 5.69 -19.35 6.72
CA GLN A 175 5.55 -18.08 7.40
C GLN A 175 6.83 -17.26 7.27
N TYR A 176 6.68 -15.96 7.11
CA TYR A 176 7.78 -15.01 7.07
C TYR A 176 7.41 -13.82 7.95
N VAL A 177 8.34 -13.36 8.79
CA VAL A 177 8.14 -12.19 9.64
C VAL A 177 9.08 -11.09 9.16
N VAL A 178 8.51 -9.92 8.84
CA VAL A 178 9.24 -8.69 8.54
C VAL A 178 9.16 -7.80 9.77
N SER A 179 10.29 -7.32 10.27
CA SER A 179 10.31 -6.30 11.33
C SER A 179 9.96 -4.92 10.76
N LEU A 180 9.27 -4.12 11.57
CA LEU A 180 8.85 -2.76 11.23
C LEU A 180 9.50 -1.75 12.20
N PRO A 181 9.78 -0.51 11.75
CA PRO A 181 9.66 -0.03 10.38
C PRO A 181 10.66 -0.72 9.44
N ILE A 182 10.36 -0.74 8.14
CA ILE A 182 11.28 -1.28 7.14
C ILE A 182 12.37 -0.24 6.90
N GLU A 183 13.60 -0.54 7.33
CA GLU A 183 14.75 0.38 7.20
C GLU A 183 15.46 0.24 5.83
N GLU A 184 15.41 -0.94 5.22
CA GLU A 184 16.02 -1.26 3.93
C GLU A 184 15.04 -2.04 3.05
N PRO A 185 15.15 -1.97 1.71
CA PRO A 185 14.28 -2.75 0.83
C PRO A 185 14.34 -4.25 1.15
N ILE A 186 13.17 -4.87 1.28
CA ILE A 186 13.04 -6.31 1.54
C ILE A 186 12.35 -6.94 0.33
N GLU A 187 13.09 -7.81 -0.36
CA GLU A 187 12.51 -8.69 -1.38
C GLU A 187 12.13 -10.02 -0.74
N ILE A 188 10.87 -10.43 -0.91
CA ILE A 188 10.35 -11.71 -0.45
C ILE A 188 9.94 -12.55 -1.66
N LEU A 189 10.50 -13.74 -1.77
CA LEU A 189 10.20 -14.69 -2.84
C LEU A 189 9.14 -15.69 -2.37
N ALA A 190 7.90 -15.53 -2.82
CA ALA A 190 6.76 -16.38 -2.44
C ALA A 190 6.44 -17.41 -3.53
N ARG A 191 6.24 -18.67 -3.15
CA ARG A 191 5.80 -19.74 -4.07
C ARG A 191 4.29 -19.73 -4.20
N THR A 192 3.77 -18.76 -4.94
CA THR A 192 2.33 -18.58 -5.17
C THR A 192 1.74 -19.59 -6.17
N ARG A 193 2.60 -20.28 -6.95
CA ARG A 193 2.19 -21.24 -7.99
C ARG A 193 3.04 -22.52 -7.92
N PRO A 194 2.44 -23.72 -7.80
CA PRO A 194 3.18 -24.98 -7.76
C PRO A 194 3.97 -25.23 -9.04
N GLY A 195 5.28 -25.51 -8.92
CA GLY A 195 6.14 -25.88 -10.04
C GLY A 195 6.61 -24.71 -10.92
N GLU A 196 6.23 -23.47 -10.60
CA GLU A 196 6.70 -22.25 -11.27
C GLU A 196 7.76 -21.52 -10.44
N ALA A 197 8.37 -20.50 -11.04
CA ALA A 197 9.26 -19.60 -10.32
C ALA A 197 8.50 -18.85 -9.20
N PRO A 198 9.16 -18.58 -8.06
CA PRO A 198 8.55 -17.76 -7.03
C PRO A 198 8.33 -16.33 -7.55
N VAL A 199 7.32 -15.66 -6.98
CA VAL A 199 7.03 -14.26 -7.24
C VAL A 199 7.77 -13.39 -6.22
N ALA A 200 8.45 -12.35 -6.72
CA ALA A 200 9.04 -11.34 -5.86
C ALA A 200 7.96 -10.35 -5.38
N ILE A 201 7.95 -10.13 -4.06
CA ILE A 201 7.18 -9.10 -3.38
C ILE A 201 8.20 -8.19 -2.71
N CYS A 202 8.35 -6.99 -3.25
CA CYS A 202 9.29 -5.99 -2.74
C CYS A 202 8.55 -5.04 -1.79
N PHE A 203 9.00 -5.00 -0.54
CA PHE A 203 8.62 -4.02 0.45
C PHE A 203 9.71 -2.95 0.52
N LEU A 204 9.41 -1.74 0.07
CA LEU A 204 10.37 -0.64 0.09
C LEU A 204 10.30 0.14 1.42
N PRO A 205 11.45 0.62 1.93
CA PRO A 205 11.48 1.53 3.06
C PRO A 205 10.89 2.89 2.65
N TRP A 206 10.58 3.69 3.65
CA TRP A 206 10.24 5.09 3.49
C TRP A 206 11.33 5.96 4.08
#